data_AF-A0A260ZZT2-F1
#
_entry.id   AF-A0A260ZZT2-F1
#
_cell.length_a   1.000
_cell.length_b   1.000
_cell.length_c   1.000
_cell.angle_alpha   90.00
_cell.angle_beta   90.00
_cell.angle_gamma   90.00
#
_symmetry.space_group_name_H-M   'P 1'
#
loop_
_entity.id
_entity.type
_entity.pdbx_description
1 polymer ?
#
loop_
_entity_poly.entity_id
_entity_poly.type
_entity_poly.pdbx_seq_one_letter_code
_entity_poly.pdbx_strand_id
1 'polypeptide(L)'
;VDNVRYKVGVIRQYHNGNTKQCDKENSGGGAKHDIDEYGLLANTEPFEQCPDEIIFSNCEVVTNLQEMHEFNERTGRNTLAELANETNPDFEKIQEMEEVLTLHQLKRKRSVPPFSRFIQLQISVRHRVKHVERVEYKQSVYNAMKYLVWKFLAKRQTILTQHFGFNCQDIVRLPRELRVITKNLHFKTWTTNIFHQLQPFLVADSFPLDSFKTNGWGINFNDSIIQNSKLLLLRNTLALDLRSVKHSNVRDLDNARSENGVLALLRHWLENVPSVGTSFSLNTTPPLPTTSFDSTLRLFGSESTLQV
;
A
#
# COMPACT_ATOMS: atom_id res chain seq x y z
N VAL A 1 0.88 19.85 -8.06
CA VAL A 1 2.14 19.07 -8.19
C VAL A 1 1.71 17.65 -8.37
N ASP A 2 1.32 17.31 -9.59
CA ASP A 2 0.45 16.16 -9.79
C ASP A 2 1.30 14.99 -10.28
N ASN A 3 1.18 13.84 -9.62
CA ASN A 3 1.88 12.59 -9.91
C ASN A 3 3.40 12.53 -9.61
N VAL A 4 3.89 13.29 -8.63
CA VAL A 4 5.21 13.03 -8.03
C VAL A 4 5.06 12.04 -6.88
N ARG A 5 5.82 10.94 -6.90
CA ARG A 5 5.87 9.95 -5.83
C ARG A 5 7.29 9.80 -5.32
N TYR A 6 7.42 9.94 -4.00
CA TYR A 6 8.63 9.68 -3.24
C TYR A 6 8.52 8.26 -2.65
N LYS A 7 9.58 7.47 -2.77
CA LYS A 7 9.70 6.16 -2.14
C LYS A 7 11.05 6.09 -1.43
N VAL A 8 11.03 5.63 -0.18
CA VAL A 8 12.22 5.42 0.64
C VAL A 8 12.27 3.94 0.97
N GLY A 9 13.45 3.34 0.86
CA GLY A 9 13.65 1.94 1.22
C GLY A 9 15.12 1.60 1.42
N VAL A 10 15.39 0.48 2.06
CA VAL A 10 16.75 -0.06 2.22
C VAL A 10 17.06 -0.98 1.04
N ILE A 11 18.20 -0.74 0.40
CA ILE A 11 18.69 -1.54 -0.72
C ILE A 11 19.98 -2.27 -0.32
N ARG A 12 20.26 -3.34 -1.06
CA ARG A 12 21.50 -4.11 -0.94
C ARG A 12 22.29 -3.90 -2.22
N GLN A 13 23.58 -3.58 -2.11
CA GLN A 13 24.45 -3.44 -3.28
C GLN A 13 25.63 -4.41 -3.14
N TYR A 14 25.60 -5.47 -3.93
CA TYR A 14 26.63 -6.51 -3.93
C TYR A 14 27.93 -5.99 -4.53
N HIS A 15 29.06 -6.38 -3.92
CA HIS A 15 30.38 -5.91 -4.31
C HIS A 15 30.81 -6.39 -5.71
N ASN A 16 30.33 -7.57 -6.11
CA ASN A 16 30.66 -8.21 -7.39
C ASN A 16 29.50 -8.17 -8.41
N GLY A 17 28.60 -7.20 -8.26
CA GLY A 17 27.36 -7.12 -9.05
C GLY A 17 26.18 -7.80 -8.35
N ASN A 18 25.00 -7.21 -8.53
CA ASN A 18 23.78 -7.66 -7.88
C ASN A 18 23.26 -8.96 -8.51
N THR A 19 22.58 -9.77 -7.69
CA THR A 19 21.70 -10.82 -8.20
C THR A 19 20.51 -10.17 -8.92
N LYS A 20 19.91 -10.86 -9.90
CA LYS A 20 18.71 -10.33 -10.60
C LYS A 20 17.57 -10.02 -9.62
N GLN A 21 17.41 -10.85 -8.59
CA GLN A 21 16.43 -10.62 -7.53
C GLN A 21 16.74 -9.32 -6.76
N CYS A 22 17.99 -9.13 -6.37
CA CYS A 22 18.42 -7.90 -5.71
C CYS A 22 18.19 -6.66 -6.61
N ASP A 23 18.48 -6.74 -7.91
CA ASP A 23 18.19 -5.65 -8.85
C ASP A 23 16.69 -5.35 -9.00
N LYS A 24 15.86 -6.39 -9.03
CA LYS A 24 14.39 -6.26 -9.07
C LYS A 24 13.89 -5.53 -7.82
N GLU A 25 14.38 -5.91 -6.63
CA GLU A 25 14.01 -5.24 -5.38
C GLU A 25 14.51 -3.78 -5.33
N ASN A 26 15.78 -3.56 -5.68
CA ASN A 26 16.40 -2.25 -5.66
C ASN A 26 15.73 -1.26 -6.65
N SER A 27 15.40 -1.72 -7.85
CA SER A 27 14.65 -0.92 -8.85
C SER A 27 13.19 -0.67 -8.43
N GLY A 28 12.62 -1.61 -7.65
CA GLY A 28 11.36 -1.44 -6.95
C GLY A 28 11.41 -0.44 -5.79
N GLY A 29 12.58 0.07 -5.43
CA GLY A 29 12.80 1.07 -4.37
C GLY A 29 13.31 0.52 -3.05
N GLY A 30 13.63 -0.77 -2.97
CA GLY A 30 14.17 -1.43 -1.78
C GLY A 30 13.11 -1.89 -0.78
N ALA A 31 13.59 -2.50 0.30
CA ALA A 31 12.80 -2.92 1.46
C ALA A 31 12.23 -1.70 2.18
N LYS A 32 10.95 -1.71 2.54
CA LYS A 32 10.29 -0.59 3.24
C LYS A 32 10.51 -0.60 4.74
N HIS A 33 10.98 -1.73 5.25
CA HIS A 33 11.36 -1.97 6.62
C HIS A 33 12.88 -2.00 6.74
N ASP A 34 13.34 -1.93 7.98
CA ASP A 34 14.75 -2.09 8.29
C ASP A 34 15.21 -3.52 8.12
N ILE A 35 16.47 -3.67 7.69
CA ILE A 35 17.13 -4.96 7.54
C ILE A 35 18.39 -5.03 8.41
N ASP A 36 18.70 -6.22 8.92
CA ASP A 36 19.91 -6.49 9.69
C ASP A 36 21.16 -6.47 8.79
N GLU A 37 22.32 -6.71 9.37
CA GLU A 37 23.59 -6.73 8.62
C GLU A 37 23.63 -7.79 7.52
N TYR A 38 22.89 -8.89 7.69
CA TYR A 38 22.76 -9.97 6.71
C TYR A 38 21.62 -9.73 5.70
N GLY A 39 20.96 -8.57 5.76
CA GLY A 39 19.91 -8.20 4.81
C GLY A 39 18.55 -8.84 5.10
N LEU A 40 18.36 -9.42 6.29
CA LEU A 40 17.10 -10.00 6.74
C LEU A 40 16.26 -8.96 7.49
N LEU A 41 14.94 -9.16 7.60
CA LEU A 41 14.08 -8.26 8.39
C LEU A 41 14.67 -8.01 9.78
N ALA A 42 14.75 -6.74 10.17
CA ALA A 42 15.10 -6.34 11.53
C ALA A 42 13.89 -5.69 12.20
N ASN A 43 13.57 -6.14 13.41
CA ASN A 43 12.72 -5.39 14.32
C ASN A 43 13.51 -4.20 14.85
N THR A 44 13.59 -3.16 14.02
CA THR A 44 14.12 -1.89 14.49
C THR A 44 12.94 -1.14 15.05
N GLU A 45 12.88 -1.09 16.37
CA GLU A 45 11.79 -0.42 17.03
C GLU A 45 11.82 1.08 16.67
N PRO A 46 10.70 1.68 16.26
CA PRO A 46 10.64 3.08 15.86
C PRO A 46 10.66 3.97 17.12
N PHE A 47 11.80 4.02 17.81
CA PHE A 47 11.80 4.24 19.26
C PHE A 47 12.18 5.60 19.80
N GLU A 48 12.05 6.63 18.98
CA GLU A 48 11.86 7.94 19.57
C GLU A 48 10.65 8.58 18.93
N GLN A 49 9.47 8.23 19.45
CA GLN A 49 8.29 9.04 19.20
C GLN A 49 8.56 10.41 19.81
N CYS A 50 8.81 11.37 18.94
CA CYS A 50 8.95 12.74 19.41
C CYS A 50 7.55 13.28 19.80
N PRO A 51 7.46 14.15 20.81
CA PRO A 51 6.16 14.74 21.19
C PRO A 51 5.46 15.49 20.04
N ASP A 52 6.23 15.99 19.08
CA ASP A 52 5.80 16.78 17.93
C ASP A 52 5.31 15.94 16.74
N GLU A 53 5.14 14.62 16.87
CA GLU A 53 4.68 13.76 15.77
C GLU A 53 3.46 12.90 16.12
N ILE A 54 2.76 12.49 15.07
CA ILE A 54 1.74 11.44 15.07
C ILE A 54 2.25 10.32 14.16
N ILE A 55 2.15 9.08 14.65
CA ILE A 55 2.63 7.89 13.97
C ILE A 55 1.43 7.03 13.55
N PHE A 56 1.28 6.86 12.24
CA PHE A 56 0.43 5.84 11.66
C PHE A 56 1.28 4.58 11.46
N SER A 57 0.90 3.47 12.08
CA SER A 57 1.63 2.22 11.97
C SER A 57 0.70 1.06 11.67
N ASN A 58 1.02 0.33 10.61
CA ASN A 58 0.50 -1.01 10.34
C ASN A 58 1.56 -2.10 10.60
N CYS A 59 2.72 -1.72 11.15
CA CYS A 59 3.71 -2.69 11.57
C CYS A 59 3.21 -3.42 12.82
N GLU A 60 2.90 -4.70 12.66
CA GLU A 60 2.86 -5.60 13.81
C GLU A 60 4.30 -5.84 14.26
N VAL A 61 4.55 -5.64 15.56
CA VAL A 61 5.84 -6.02 16.14
C VAL A 61 5.95 -7.53 16.03
N VAL A 62 6.93 -8.03 15.26
CA VAL A 62 7.17 -9.47 15.16
C VAL A 62 7.73 -9.94 16.49
N THR A 63 6.86 -10.46 17.37
CA THR A 63 7.22 -10.84 18.74
C THR A 63 8.31 -11.91 18.80
N ASN A 64 8.37 -12.79 17.80
CA ASN A 64 9.41 -13.81 17.66
C ASN A 64 10.11 -13.75 16.30
N LEU A 65 11.01 -12.76 16.14
CA LEU A 65 11.77 -12.56 14.91
C LEU A 65 12.60 -13.79 14.52
N GLN A 66 13.12 -14.52 15.51
CA GLN A 66 13.90 -15.73 15.28
C GLN A 66 13.05 -16.86 14.69
N GLU A 67 11.89 -17.15 15.28
CA GLU A 67 10.95 -18.14 14.72
C GLU A 67 10.50 -17.76 13.31
N MET A 68 10.27 -16.47 13.05
CA MET A 68 9.92 -16.01 11.70
C MET A 68 11.05 -16.27 10.69
N HIS A 69 12.31 -16.01 11.06
CA HIS A 69 13.47 -16.34 10.22
C HIS A 69 13.57 -17.85 9.97
N GLU A 70 13.39 -18.67 10.99
CA GLU A 70 13.43 -20.13 10.86
C GLU A 70 12.30 -20.66 9.98
N PHE A 71 11.10 -20.10 10.12
CA PHE A 71 9.95 -20.39 9.28
C PHE A 71 10.22 -20.00 7.82
N ASN A 72 10.79 -18.82 7.57
CA ASN A 72 11.15 -18.36 6.23
C ASN A 72 12.24 -19.25 5.61
N GLU A 73 13.26 -19.64 6.36
CA GLU A 73 14.30 -20.56 5.89
C GLU A 73 13.72 -21.94 5.56
N ARG A 74 12.84 -22.48 6.43
CA ARG A 74 12.16 -23.76 6.18
C ARG A 74 11.28 -23.69 4.93
N THR A 75 10.50 -22.63 4.81
CA THR A 75 9.61 -22.40 3.65
C THR A 75 10.44 -22.32 2.36
N GLY A 76 11.52 -21.53 2.36
CA GLY A 76 12.41 -21.43 1.20
C GLY A 76 13.00 -22.77 0.77
N ARG A 77 13.43 -23.62 1.72
CA ARG A 77 13.92 -24.97 1.40
C ARG A 77 12.84 -25.87 0.81
N ASN A 78 11.64 -25.87 1.41
CA ASN A 78 10.53 -26.68 0.95
C ASN A 78 10.10 -26.27 -0.48
N THR A 79 9.95 -24.96 -0.72
CA THR A 79 9.58 -24.43 -2.03
C THR A 79 10.63 -24.76 -3.09
N LEU A 80 11.93 -24.69 -2.78
CA LEU A 80 12.96 -25.12 -3.73
C LEU A 80 12.89 -26.62 -4.04
N ALA A 81 12.62 -27.46 -3.04
CA ALA A 81 12.46 -28.90 -3.24
C ALA A 81 11.22 -29.23 -4.08
N GLU A 82 10.12 -28.49 -3.91
CA GLU A 82 8.91 -28.61 -4.73
C GLU A 82 9.21 -28.20 -6.19
N LEU A 83 9.78 -27.00 -6.40
CA LEU A 83 10.13 -26.48 -7.72
C LEU A 83 11.13 -27.39 -8.46
N ALA A 84 12.09 -28.02 -7.76
CA ALA A 84 13.05 -28.94 -8.37
C ALA A 84 12.39 -30.19 -8.98
N ASN A 85 11.17 -30.55 -8.55
CA ASN A 85 10.41 -31.67 -9.06
C ASN A 85 9.38 -31.28 -10.14
N GLU A 86 9.26 -29.99 -10.47
CA GLU A 86 8.32 -29.51 -11.48
C GLU A 86 8.88 -29.69 -12.90
N THR A 87 8.00 -30.04 -13.84
CA THR A 87 8.36 -30.19 -15.26
C THR A 87 8.77 -28.86 -15.91
N ASN A 88 8.26 -27.74 -15.41
CA ASN A 88 8.59 -26.38 -15.88
C ASN A 88 8.70 -25.43 -14.68
N PRO A 89 9.86 -25.42 -13.99
CA PRO A 89 10.01 -24.69 -12.75
C PRO A 89 9.99 -23.17 -12.94
N ASP A 90 9.39 -22.46 -11.98
CA ASP A 90 9.49 -21.01 -11.90
C ASP A 90 10.89 -20.57 -11.48
N PHE A 91 11.74 -20.28 -12.47
CA PHE A 91 13.12 -19.82 -12.25
C PHE A 91 13.22 -18.51 -11.46
N GLU A 92 12.23 -17.62 -11.58
CA GLU A 92 12.23 -16.37 -10.80
C GLU A 92 11.98 -16.68 -9.32
N LYS A 93 11.04 -17.60 -9.04
CA LYS A 93 10.79 -18.06 -7.68
C LYS A 93 11.96 -18.83 -7.08
N ILE A 94 12.63 -19.67 -7.88
CA ILE A 94 13.87 -20.34 -7.47
C ILE A 94 14.90 -19.31 -7.01
N GLN A 95 15.18 -18.31 -7.84
CA GLN A 95 16.18 -17.29 -7.52
C GLN A 95 15.81 -16.48 -6.26
N GLU A 96 14.53 -16.17 -6.07
CA GLU A 96 14.03 -15.53 -4.85
C GLU A 96 14.33 -16.38 -3.60
N MET A 97 14.02 -17.69 -3.66
CA MET A 97 14.25 -18.60 -2.52
C MET A 97 15.74 -18.85 -2.26
N GLU A 98 16.56 -18.98 -3.32
CA GLU A 98 18.01 -19.09 -3.19
C GLU A 98 18.64 -17.87 -2.50
N GLU A 99 18.20 -16.66 -2.87
CA GLU A 99 18.62 -15.42 -2.22
C GLU A 99 18.25 -15.44 -0.73
N VAL A 100 16.98 -15.74 -0.41
CA VAL A 100 16.50 -15.84 0.99
C VAL A 100 17.36 -16.81 1.80
N LEU A 101 17.61 -18.02 1.28
CA LEU A 101 18.44 -19.01 1.97
C LEU A 101 19.89 -18.55 2.11
N THR A 102 20.45 -17.87 1.11
CA THR A 102 21.81 -17.31 1.17
C THR A 102 21.95 -16.31 2.32
N LEU A 103 20.99 -15.40 2.50
CA LEU A 103 21.01 -14.44 3.61
C LEU A 103 20.97 -15.14 4.98
N HIS A 104 20.12 -16.17 5.14
CA HIS A 104 20.06 -16.96 6.38
C HIS A 104 21.37 -17.73 6.63
N GLN A 105 22.00 -18.26 5.57
CA GLN A 105 23.30 -18.91 5.69
C GLN A 105 24.41 -17.96 6.14
N LEU A 106 24.43 -16.73 5.62
CA LEU A 106 25.38 -15.70 6.05
C LEU A 106 25.22 -15.41 7.54
N LYS A 107 23.98 -15.23 8.02
CA LYS A 107 23.66 -15.02 9.44
C LYS A 107 24.11 -16.20 10.31
N ARG A 108 23.78 -17.44 9.91
CA ARG A 108 24.17 -18.65 10.65
C ARG A 108 25.68 -18.81 10.76
N LYS A 109 26.41 -18.54 9.68
CA LYS A 109 27.88 -18.63 9.63
C LYS A 109 28.58 -17.39 10.20
N ARG A 110 27.84 -16.33 10.55
CA ARG A 110 28.38 -15.01 10.93
C ARG A 110 29.41 -14.50 9.92
N SER A 111 29.12 -14.73 8.64
CA SER A 111 30.02 -14.36 7.54
C SER A 111 29.80 -12.91 7.14
N VAL A 112 30.87 -12.23 6.75
CA VAL A 112 30.79 -10.87 6.22
C VAL A 112 29.91 -10.88 4.96
N PRO A 113 28.81 -10.12 4.91
CA PRO A 113 27.94 -10.08 3.75
C PRO A 113 28.69 -9.53 2.52
N PRO A 114 28.47 -10.11 1.32
CA PRO A 114 29.11 -9.66 0.08
C PRO A 114 28.40 -8.44 -0.53
N PHE A 115 27.77 -7.61 0.31
CA PHE A 115 27.04 -6.41 -0.09
C PHE A 115 27.12 -5.34 0.99
N SER A 116 26.91 -4.10 0.56
CA SER A 116 26.70 -2.96 1.44
C SER A 116 25.23 -2.54 1.42
N ARG A 117 24.75 -1.96 2.53
CA ARG A 117 23.36 -1.51 2.70
C ARG A 117 23.28 0.00 2.52
N PHE A 118 22.26 0.47 1.81
CA PHE A 118 22.01 1.90 1.61
C PHE A 118 20.53 2.22 1.80
N ILE A 119 20.23 3.43 2.27
CA ILE A 119 18.89 4.00 2.15
C ILE A 119 18.80 4.64 0.76
N GLN A 120 17.77 4.26 0.01
CA GLN A 120 17.48 4.80 -1.31
C GLN A 120 16.24 5.70 -1.24
N LEU A 121 16.38 6.95 -1.70
CA LEU A 121 15.26 7.81 -2.06
C LEU A 121 15.05 7.75 -3.56
N GLN A 122 13.85 7.37 -3.97
CA GLN A 122 13.43 7.31 -5.36
C GLN A 122 12.30 8.31 -5.61
N ILE A 123 12.52 9.23 -6.55
CA ILE A 123 11.53 10.21 -6.98
C ILE A 123 11.04 9.82 -8.37
N SER A 124 9.74 9.63 -8.49
CA SER A 124 9.10 9.24 -9.75
C SER A 124 8.03 10.24 -10.16
N VAL A 125 7.92 10.48 -11.46
CA VAL A 125 6.89 11.33 -12.07
C VAL A 125 6.13 10.50 -13.08
N ARG A 126 4.80 10.40 -12.94
CA ARG A 126 3.95 9.55 -13.80
C ARG A 126 4.51 8.12 -13.94
N HIS A 127 4.87 7.52 -12.80
CA HIS A 127 5.44 6.16 -12.69
C HIS A 127 6.83 5.95 -13.31
N ARG A 128 7.45 6.98 -13.89
CA ARG A 128 8.84 6.90 -14.37
C ARG A 128 9.78 7.43 -13.31
N VAL A 129 10.81 6.66 -13.00
CA VAL A 129 11.88 7.08 -12.10
C VAL A 129 12.63 8.25 -12.74
N LYS A 130 12.72 9.37 -12.02
CA LYS A 130 13.40 10.58 -12.48
C LYS A 130 14.69 10.84 -11.71
N HIS A 131 14.70 10.47 -10.43
CA HIS A 131 15.85 10.67 -9.58
C HIS A 131 15.97 9.54 -8.57
N VAL A 132 17.21 9.14 -8.29
CA VAL A 132 17.58 8.17 -7.27
C VAL A 132 18.75 8.75 -6.50
N GLU A 133 18.60 8.84 -5.19
CA GLU A 133 19.64 9.23 -4.25
C GLU A 133 19.87 8.06 -3.28
N ARG A 134 21.14 7.82 -2.93
CA ARG A 134 21.53 6.73 -2.03
C ARG A 134 22.46 7.27 -0.97
N VAL A 135 22.19 6.91 0.28
CA VAL A 135 23.04 7.24 1.42
C VAL A 135 23.33 5.98 2.22
N GLU A 136 24.49 5.95 2.87
CA GLU A 136 24.91 4.83 3.70
C GLU A 136 23.86 4.53 4.79
N TYR A 137 23.53 3.25 4.98
CA TYR A 137 22.52 2.83 5.94
C TYR A 137 23.08 2.86 7.38
N LYS A 138 23.00 4.02 8.02
CA LYS A 138 23.44 4.27 9.41
C LYS A 138 22.31 4.39 10.42
N GLN A 139 21.08 4.57 9.94
CA GLN A 139 19.89 4.74 10.77
C GLN A 139 18.70 4.07 10.10
N SER A 140 17.66 3.81 10.89
CA SER A 140 16.40 3.27 10.43
C SER A 140 15.84 4.02 9.20
N VAL A 141 15.27 3.26 8.26
CA VAL A 141 14.49 3.75 7.12
C VAL A 141 13.32 4.64 7.59
N TYR A 142 12.77 4.37 8.78
CA TYR A 142 11.71 5.18 9.38
C TYR A 142 12.21 6.57 9.80
N ASN A 143 13.47 6.68 10.25
CA ASN A 143 14.10 7.98 10.54
C ASN A 143 14.44 8.75 9.26
N ALA A 144 14.87 8.07 8.20
CA ALA A 144 15.06 8.70 6.90
C ALA A 144 13.74 9.22 6.32
N MET A 145 12.66 8.45 6.44
CA MET A 145 11.31 8.88 6.05
C MET A 145 10.87 10.11 6.86
N LYS A 146 11.07 10.09 8.19
CA LYS A 146 10.81 11.25 9.06
C LYS A 146 11.59 12.48 8.60
N TYR A 147 12.90 12.35 8.38
CA TYR A 147 13.74 13.45 7.92
C TYR A 147 13.18 14.09 6.64
N LEU A 148 12.77 13.28 5.66
CA LEU A 148 12.19 13.78 4.42
C LEU A 148 10.85 14.48 4.65
N VAL A 149 9.95 13.89 5.44
CA VAL A 149 8.67 14.50 5.79
C VAL A 149 8.89 15.87 6.46
N TRP A 150 9.81 15.97 7.42
CA TRP A 150 10.09 17.25 8.10
C TRP A 150 10.74 18.24 7.13
N LYS A 151 11.66 17.79 6.27
CA LYS A 151 12.28 18.65 5.25
C LYS A 151 11.26 19.24 4.27
N PHE A 152 10.22 18.48 3.91
CA PHE A 152 9.19 18.95 2.97
C PHE A 152 8.06 19.73 3.66
N LEU A 153 7.63 19.29 4.85
CA LEU A 153 6.37 19.72 5.46
C LEU A 153 6.56 20.55 6.73
N ALA A 154 7.64 20.39 7.51
CA ALA A 154 7.75 21.06 8.82
C ALA A 154 7.83 22.59 8.73
N LYS A 155 8.30 23.14 7.59
CA LYS A 155 8.29 24.59 7.34
C LYS A 155 6.91 25.12 6.86
N ARG A 156 5.90 24.26 6.78
CA ARG A 156 4.56 24.60 6.27
C ARG A 156 3.55 24.37 7.38
N GLN A 157 3.04 25.46 7.95
CA GLN A 157 1.99 25.39 8.97
C GLN A 157 0.68 24.84 8.39
N THR A 158 0.38 25.14 7.12
CA THR A 158 -0.81 24.63 6.44
C THR A 158 -0.51 24.27 4.99
N ILE A 159 -1.01 23.13 4.54
CA ILE A 159 -0.90 22.66 3.16
C ILE A 159 -2.27 22.80 2.49
N LEU A 160 -2.32 23.59 1.42
CA LEU A 160 -3.47 23.64 0.52
C LEU A 160 -3.23 22.69 -0.65
N THR A 161 -4.10 21.70 -0.83
CA THR A 161 -4.02 20.75 -1.95
C THR A 161 -5.40 20.24 -2.33
N GLN A 162 -5.65 20.01 -3.61
CA GLN A 162 -6.92 19.40 -4.03
C GLN A 162 -7.01 17.93 -3.61
N HIS A 163 -5.85 17.24 -3.55
CA HIS A 163 -5.73 15.83 -3.19
C HIS A 163 -4.70 15.66 -2.08
N PHE A 164 -5.13 15.09 -0.97
CA PHE A 164 -4.26 14.71 0.13
C PHE A 164 -4.48 13.25 0.47
N GLY A 165 -3.40 12.55 0.81
CA GLY A 165 -3.53 11.14 1.16
C GLY A 165 -2.22 10.39 1.16
N PHE A 166 -2.22 9.28 1.88
CA PHE A 166 -1.10 8.36 1.93
C PHE A 166 -1.60 6.94 2.18
N ASN A 167 -0.75 5.98 1.85
CA ASN A 167 -0.98 4.56 2.10
C ASN A 167 -0.10 4.15 3.27
N CYS A 168 -0.72 3.84 4.41
CA CYS A 168 -0.03 3.28 5.55
C CYS A 168 0.19 1.79 5.25
N GLN A 169 1.36 1.41 4.74
CA GLN A 169 1.72 -0.01 4.61
C GLN A 169 2.57 -0.47 5.78
N ASP A 170 3.52 0.37 6.17
CA ASP A 170 4.40 0.16 7.32
C ASP A 170 4.16 1.31 8.30
N ILE A 171 5.13 2.22 8.44
CA ILE A 171 5.07 3.38 9.32
C ILE A 171 5.03 4.68 8.51
N VAL A 172 4.09 5.57 8.83
CA VAL A 172 4.05 6.95 8.34
C VAL A 172 4.06 7.90 9.52
N ARG A 173 5.08 8.76 9.60
CA ARG A 173 5.26 9.75 10.67
C ARG A 173 4.96 11.13 10.09
N LEU A 174 4.06 11.88 10.71
CA LEU A 174 3.70 13.23 10.29
C LEU A 174 3.87 14.22 11.46
N PRO A 175 4.25 15.48 11.19
CA PRO A 175 4.34 16.51 12.22
C PRO A 175 2.95 16.78 12.81
N ARG A 176 2.80 16.77 14.13
CA ARG A 176 1.53 16.97 14.85
C ARG A 176 0.87 18.31 14.52
N GLU A 177 1.68 19.31 14.25
CA GLU A 177 1.24 20.68 13.90
C GLU A 177 0.78 20.81 12.45
N LEU A 178 1.00 19.79 11.62
CA LEU A 178 0.59 19.83 10.22
C LEU A 178 -0.93 20.04 10.13
N ARG A 179 -1.32 21.03 9.32
CA ARG A 179 -2.70 21.28 8.93
C ARG A 179 -2.84 21.15 7.43
N VAL A 180 -3.96 20.61 6.99
CA VAL A 180 -4.25 20.34 5.58
C VAL A 180 -5.65 20.83 5.26
N ILE A 181 -5.73 21.60 4.17
CA ILE A 181 -6.98 21.95 3.49
C ILE A 181 -7.03 21.11 2.22
N THR A 182 -8.00 20.19 2.14
CA THR A 182 -8.18 19.31 0.99
C THR A 182 -9.64 19.08 0.67
N LYS A 183 -9.95 18.84 -0.60
CA LYS A 183 -11.28 18.41 -1.04
C LYS A 183 -11.35 16.91 -1.30
N ASN A 184 -10.24 16.26 -1.61
CA ASN A 184 -10.19 14.83 -1.89
C ASN A 184 -9.20 14.16 -0.95
N LEU A 185 -9.71 13.29 -0.09
CA LEU A 185 -8.90 12.55 0.87
C LEU A 185 -8.74 11.10 0.40
N HIS A 186 -7.51 10.60 0.38
CA HIS A 186 -7.23 9.20 0.05
C HIS A 186 -6.45 8.55 1.19
N PHE A 187 -7.05 7.55 1.83
CA PHE A 187 -6.41 6.86 2.92
C PHE A 187 -6.56 5.34 2.78
N LYS A 188 -5.43 4.65 2.91
CA LYS A 188 -5.35 3.19 2.85
C LYS A 188 -4.59 2.68 4.05
N THR A 189 -5.16 1.67 4.69
CA THR A 189 -4.59 1.01 5.87
C THR A 189 -5.03 -0.45 5.91
N TRP A 190 -4.39 -1.23 6.78
CA TRP A 190 -4.76 -2.58 7.16
C TRP A 190 -5.25 -2.65 8.61
N THR A 191 -4.78 -1.74 9.47
CA THR A 191 -5.15 -1.70 10.89
C THR A 191 -6.38 -0.84 11.12
N THR A 192 -7.28 -1.35 11.96
CA THR A 192 -8.47 -0.63 12.45
C THR A 192 -8.07 0.56 13.32
N ASN A 193 -8.94 1.57 13.44
CA ASN A 193 -8.83 2.68 14.40
C ASN A 193 -7.70 3.71 14.19
N ILE A 194 -6.83 3.57 13.19
CA ILE A 194 -5.83 4.62 12.90
C ILE A 194 -6.42 5.83 12.16
N PHE A 195 -7.63 5.69 11.60
CA PHE A 195 -8.28 6.75 10.86
C PHE A 195 -8.59 7.99 11.70
N HIS A 196 -9.02 7.83 12.95
CA HIS A 196 -9.30 8.96 13.86
C HIS A 196 -8.07 9.85 14.09
N GLN A 197 -6.87 9.30 13.95
CA GLN A 197 -5.62 10.07 14.05
C GLN A 197 -5.42 11.05 12.89
N LEU A 198 -6.16 10.91 11.77
CA LEU A 198 -6.13 11.87 10.66
C LEU A 198 -6.93 13.15 10.96
N GLN A 199 -7.94 13.08 11.82
CA GLN A 199 -8.86 14.19 12.04
C GLN A 199 -8.16 15.48 12.48
N PRO A 200 -7.17 15.46 13.40
CA PRO A 200 -6.45 16.67 13.82
C PRO A 200 -5.70 17.39 12.69
N PHE A 201 -5.40 16.69 11.59
CA PHE A 201 -4.70 17.29 10.45
C PHE A 201 -5.63 18.07 9.52
N LEU A 202 -6.93 17.78 9.51
CA LEU A 202 -7.88 18.37 8.55
C LEU A 202 -8.49 19.65 9.13
N VAL A 203 -8.37 20.75 8.39
CA VAL A 203 -8.99 22.04 8.76
C VAL A 203 -10.46 22.05 8.33
N ALA A 204 -11.30 22.85 9.02
CA ALA A 204 -12.74 23.01 8.75
C ALA A 204 -13.07 23.21 7.26
N ASP A 205 -12.27 24.01 6.54
CA ASP A 205 -12.43 24.29 5.11
C ASP A 205 -12.31 23.04 4.20
N SER A 206 -11.79 21.93 4.73
CA SER A 206 -11.77 20.65 4.02
C SER A 206 -13.17 20.02 3.90
N PHE A 207 -14.10 20.42 4.76
CA PHE A 207 -15.40 19.77 4.90
C PHE A 207 -16.53 20.57 4.21
N PRO A 208 -17.56 19.88 3.68
CA PRO A 208 -17.55 18.45 3.37
C PRO A 208 -16.52 18.11 2.29
N LEU A 209 -15.95 16.90 2.35
CA LEU A 209 -15.03 16.41 1.33
C LEU A 209 -15.79 16.17 0.02
N ASP A 210 -15.18 16.52 -1.11
CA ASP A 210 -15.69 16.15 -2.43
C ASP A 210 -15.55 14.65 -2.68
N SER A 211 -14.48 14.03 -2.18
CA SER A 211 -14.37 12.56 -2.19
C SER A 211 -13.51 11.99 -1.06
N PHE A 212 -13.87 10.78 -0.63
CA PHE A 212 -13.05 9.93 0.22
C PHE A 212 -12.70 8.64 -0.52
N LYS A 213 -11.40 8.32 -0.64
CA LYS A 213 -10.92 7.12 -1.32
C LYS A 213 -10.24 6.16 -0.36
N THR A 214 -10.58 4.87 -0.44
CA THR A 214 -9.98 3.83 0.40
C THR A 214 -10.03 2.44 -0.23
N ASN A 215 -9.38 1.46 0.41
CA ASN A 215 -9.60 0.03 0.18
C ASN A 215 -10.61 -0.61 1.15
N GLY A 216 -11.09 0.14 2.13
CA GLY A 216 -12.12 -0.30 3.09
C GLY A 216 -11.59 -1.16 4.24
N TRP A 217 -10.36 -1.66 4.16
CA TRP A 217 -9.72 -2.41 5.25
C TRP A 217 -9.41 -1.48 6.42
N GLY A 218 -9.76 -1.91 7.63
CA GLY A 218 -9.52 -1.12 8.84
C GLY A 218 -10.33 0.18 8.94
N ILE A 219 -11.29 0.41 8.03
CA ILE A 219 -12.10 1.64 7.99
C ILE A 219 -13.50 1.40 8.55
N ASN A 220 -13.89 2.22 9.51
CA ASN A 220 -15.29 2.32 9.94
C ASN A 220 -16.03 3.28 9.01
N PHE A 221 -16.86 2.76 8.11
CA PHE A 221 -17.62 3.59 7.18
C PHE A 221 -18.63 4.53 7.86
N ASN A 222 -19.03 4.27 9.10
CA ASN A 222 -19.95 5.14 9.84
C ASN A 222 -19.27 6.42 10.38
N ASP A 223 -17.96 6.60 10.16
CA ASP A 223 -17.28 7.83 10.55
C ASP A 223 -17.87 9.05 9.83
N SER A 224 -18.11 10.13 10.58
CA SER A 224 -18.69 11.37 10.07
C SER A 224 -17.93 11.98 8.89
N ILE A 225 -16.59 11.83 8.84
CA ILE A 225 -15.77 12.33 7.72
C ILE A 225 -16.16 11.62 6.42
N ILE A 226 -16.46 10.31 6.52
CA ILE A 226 -16.84 9.48 5.38
C ILE A 226 -18.30 9.74 5.04
N GLN A 227 -19.20 9.68 6.01
CA GLN A 227 -20.65 9.89 5.80
C GLN A 227 -21.00 11.26 5.21
N ASN A 228 -20.27 12.30 5.61
CA ASN A 228 -20.48 13.66 5.11
C ASN A 228 -19.72 13.94 3.80
N SER A 229 -18.96 12.97 3.28
CA SER A 229 -18.29 13.12 1.99
C SER A 229 -19.31 13.01 0.85
N LYS A 230 -19.10 13.75 -0.23
CA LYS A 230 -20.01 13.72 -1.38
C LYS A 230 -19.90 12.43 -2.20
N LEU A 231 -18.78 11.72 -2.07
CA LEU A 231 -18.46 10.53 -2.88
C LEU A 231 -17.45 9.62 -2.17
N LEU A 232 -17.81 8.37 -2.00
CA LEU A 232 -16.95 7.30 -1.52
C LEU A 232 -16.38 6.50 -2.69
N LEU A 233 -15.06 6.49 -2.84
CA LEU A 233 -14.34 5.75 -3.86
C LEU A 233 -13.67 4.52 -3.25
N LEU A 234 -14.05 3.32 -3.69
CA LEU A 234 -13.50 2.06 -3.22
C LEU A 234 -12.56 1.42 -4.24
N ARG A 235 -11.54 0.71 -3.75
CA ARG A 235 -10.60 -0.09 -4.56
C ARG A 235 -10.16 -1.34 -3.79
N ASN A 236 -9.71 -2.35 -4.51
CA ASN A 236 -9.37 -3.67 -3.96
C ASN A 236 -10.47 -4.23 -3.03
N THR A 237 -11.73 -4.14 -3.47
CA THR A 237 -12.92 -4.46 -2.67
C THR A 237 -13.26 -5.95 -2.64
N LEU A 238 -12.48 -6.82 -3.30
CA LEU A 238 -12.77 -8.26 -3.42
C LEU A 238 -13.07 -8.95 -2.08
N ALA A 239 -12.36 -8.57 -1.02
CA ALA A 239 -12.55 -9.11 0.34
C ALA A 239 -13.52 -8.27 1.19
N LEU A 240 -14.02 -7.15 0.68
CA LEU A 240 -14.93 -6.24 1.37
C LEU A 240 -16.38 -6.62 1.07
N ASP A 241 -17.17 -6.77 2.13
CA ASP A 241 -18.62 -6.91 2.04
C ASP A 241 -19.27 -5.54 1.79
N LEU A 242 -19.57 -5.23 0.52
CA LEU A 242 -20.21 -3.97 0.14
C LEU A 242 -21.61 -3.78 0.73
N ARG A 243 -22.27 -4.85 1.16
CA ARG A 243 -23.59 -4.75 1.82
C ARG A 243 -23.50 -4.01 3.15
N SER A 244 -22.33 -4.05 3.79
CA SER A 244 -22.06 -3.33 5.04
C SER A 244 -21.79 -1.83 4.85
N VAL A 245 -21.56 -1.38 3.61
CA VAL A 245 -21.19 0.02 3.31
C VAL A 245 -22.45 0.87 3.19
N LYS A 246 -22.75 1.61 4.26
CA LYS A 246 -23.87 2.55 4.31
C LYS A 246 -23.36 3.94 3.90
N HIS A 247 -23.33 4.25 2.61
CA HIS A 247 -22.98 5.58 2.13
C HIS A 247 -23.84 5.93 0.91
N SER A 248 -24.28 7.18 0.80
CA SER A 248 -25.25 7.59 -0.22
C SER A 248 -24.66 7.63 -1.62
N ASN A 249 -23.36 7.81 -1.79
CA ASN A 249 -22.74 7.84 -3.12
C ASN A 249 -21.44 7.05 -3.14
N VAL A 250 -21.45 5.85 -3.72
CA VAL A 250 -20.32 4.93 -3.73
C VAL A 250 -19.94 4.57 -5.15
N ARG A 251 -18.64 4.58 -5.46
CA ARG A 251 -18.12 4.02 -6.70
C ARG A 251 -17.05 2.99 -6.42
N ASP A 252 -17.28 1.77 -6.88
CA ASP A 252 -16.28 0.71 -6.89
C ASP A 252 -15.43 0.85 -8.15
N LEU A 253 -14.14 1.12 -7.98
CA LEU A 253 -13.20 1.35 -9.08
C LEU A 253 -12.54 0.05 -9.56
N ASP A 254 -12.88 -1.10 -9.00
CA ASP A 254 -12.35 -2.40 -9.42
C ASP A 254 -13.17 -3.01 -10.54
N ASN A 255 -12.50 -3.63 -11.51
CA ASN A 255 -13.13 -4.12 -12.74
C ASN A 255 -13.62 -5.57 -12.66
N ALA A 256 -13.69 -6.23 -11.51
CA ALA A 256 -13.81 -7.69 -11.49
C ALA A 256 -14.53 -8.28 -10.27
N ARG A 257 -15.76 -7.86 -9.97
CA ARG A 257 -16.63 -8.67 -9.10
C ARG A 257 -17.23 -9.83 -9.91
N SER A 258 -17.31 -11.00 -9.29
CA SER A 258 -18.06 -12.12 -9.86
C SER A 258 -19.53 -11.73 -10.00
N GLU A 259 -20.19 -12.25 -11.04
CA GLU A 259 -21.61 -12.02 -11.29
C GLU A 259 -22.48 -12.36 -10.07
N ASN A 260 -22.17 -13.48 -9.40
CA ASN A 260 -22.82 -13.89 -8.15
C ASN A 260 -22.67 -12.85 -7.02
N GLY A 261 -21.51 -12.22 -6.92
CA GLY A 261 -21.26 -11.17 -5.93
C GLY A 261 -22.07 -9.91 -6.20
N VAL A 262 -22.22 -9.53 -7.48
CA VAL A 262 -23.06 -8.38 -7.89
C VAL A 262 -24.53 -8.69 -7.64
N LEU A 263 -25.02 -9.88 -8.01
CA LEU A 263 -26.40 -10.29 -7.78
C LEU A 263 -26.75 -10.36 -6.28
N ALA A 264 -25.84 -10.86 -5.44
CA ALA A 264 -26.04 -10.88 -4.00
C ALA A 264 -26.15 -9.47 -3.39
N LEU A 265 -25.36 -8.52 -3.90
CA LEU A 265 -25.44 -7.11 -3.50
C LEU A 265 -26.77 -6.48 -3.92
N LEU A 266 -27.19 -6.69 -5.17
CA LEU A 266 -28.47 -6.18 -5.68
C LEU A 266 -29.67 -6.75 -4.89
N ARG A 267 -29.67 -8.05 -4.60
CA ARG A 267 -30.72 -8.68 -3.76
C ARG A 267 -30.77 -8.06 -2.38
N HIS A 268 -29.63 -7.87 -1.74
CA HIS A 268 -29.57 -7.22 -0.44
C HIS A 268 -30.17 -5.81 -0.46
N TRP A 269 -29.94 -5.03 -1.51
CA TRP A 269 -30.54 -3.69 -1.66
C TRP A 269 -32.03 -3.72 -2.00
N LEU A 270 -32.50 -4.72 -2.74
CA LEU A 270 -33.95 -4.89 -2.96
C LEU A 270 -34.69 -5.19 -1.65
N GLU A 271 -34.07 -5.99 -0.78
CA GLU A 271 -34.61 -6.32 0.55
C GLU A 271 -34.43 -5.19 1.56
N ASN A 272 -33.36 -4.39 1.42
CA ASN A 272 -32.98 -3.29 2.31
C ASN A 272 -32.87 -2.00 1.48
N VAL A 273 -34.01 -1.51 1.01
CA VAL A 273 -34.10 -0.39 0.06
C VAL A 273 -33.24 0.79 0.55
N PRO A 274 -32.22 1.21 -0.22
CA PRO A 274 -31.43 2.37 0.12
C PRO A 274 -32.28 3.63 0.20
N SER A 275 -31.85 4.59 1.01
CA SER A 275 -32.50 5.91 1.07
C SER A 275 -32.49 6.58 -0.31
N VAL A 276 -33.56 7.31 -0.64
CA VAL A 276 -33.67 8.10 -1.88
C VAL A 276 -32.44 9.00 -2.05
N GLY A 277 -31.89 9.04 -3.27
CA GLY A 277 -30.66 9.75 -3.61
C GLY A 277 -29.39 8.92 -3.46
N THR A 278 -29.53 7.61 -3.20
CA THR A 278 -28.38 6.71 -3.12
C THR A 278 -27.93 6.30 -4.52
N SER A 279 -26.64 6.47 -4.82
CA SER A 279 -26.02 6.07 -6.07
C SER A 279 -24.86 5.12 -5.85
N PHE A 280 -24.87 4.01 -6.59
CA PHE A 280 -23.75 3.07 -6.65
C PHE A 280 -23.33 2.85 -8.09
N SER A 281 -22.04 3.04 -8.37
CA SER A 281 -21.43 2.66 -9.66
C SER A 281 -20.47 1.49 -9.47
N LEU A 282 -20.62 0.47 -10.31
CA LEU A 282 -19.76 -0.72 -10.33
C LEU A 282 -19.19 -0.90 -11.74
N ASN A 283 -17.90 -1.23 -11.83
CA ASN A 283 -17.31 -1.67 -13.09
C ASN A 283 -17.48 -3.19 -13.24
N THR A 284 -18.24 -3.61 -14.24
CA THR A 284 -18.36 -5.02 -14.60
C THR A 284 -17.44 -5.34 -15.77
N THR A 285 -16.73 -6.48 -15.72
CA THR A 285 -16.16 -7.07 -16.94
C THR A 285 -17.30 -7.63 -17.77
N PRO A 286 -17.46 -7.23 -19.04
CA PRO A 286 -18.43 -7.89 -19.90
C PRO A 286 -18.05 -9.38 -20.06
N PRO A 287 -19.02 -10.29 -20.16
CA PRO A 287 -18.73 -11.67 -20.54
C PRO A 287 -18.02 -11.67 -21.89
N LEU A 288 -16.94 -12.46 -22.02
CA LEU A 288 -16.30 -12.70 -23.31
C LEU A 288 -17.38 -13.18 -24.31
N PRO A 289 -17.56 -12.51 -25.45
CA PRO A 289 -18.55 -12.95 -26.42
C PRO A 289 -18.06 -14.25 -27.06
N THR A 290 -18.71 -15.36 -26.72
CA THR A 290 -18.70 -16.54 -27.59
C THR A 290 -19.48 -16.18 -28.85
N THR A 291 -18.79 -16.22 -29.99
CA THR A 291 -19.26 -16.07 -31.39
C THR A 291 -19.22 -14.65 -32.02
N SER A 292 -18.14 -14.45 -32.78
CA SER A 292 -18.00 -13.90 -34.14
C SER A 292 -18.78 -12.65 -34.60
N PHE A 293 -18.00 -11.65 -35.05
CA PHE A 293 -18.33 -10.46 -35.85
C PHE A 293 -19.14 -9.36 -35.16
N ASP A 294 -18.48 -8.30 -34.70
CA ASP A 294 -18.24 -7.13 -35.54
C ASP A 294 -17.16 -6.21 -34.95
N SER A 295 -16.23 -5.77 -35.79
CA SER A 295 -15.04 -5.01 -35.43
C SER A 295 -15.33 -3.51 -35.48
N THR A 296 -15.82 -2.92 -34.38
CA THR A 296 -15.56 -1.53 -33.92
C THR A 296 -16.51 -1.13 -32.79
N LEU A 297 -16.16 -1.37 -31.52
CA LEU A 297 -16.63 -0.57 -30.37
C LEU A 297 -15.80 -0.82 -29.11
N ARG A 298 -14.73 -0.01 -29.01
CA ARG A 298 -14.12 0.59 -27.81
C ARG A 298 -13.94 -0.26 -26.54
N LEU A 299 -12.66 -0.48 -26.22
CA LEU A 299 -12.02 -0.86 -24.95
C LEU A 299 -12.35 0.08 -23.75
N PHE A 300 -13.61 0.19 -23.35
CA PHE A 300 -13.97 0.76 -22.04
C PHE A 300 -14.93 -0.20 -21.34
N GLY A 301 -14.58 -0.63 -20.13
CA GLY A 301 -15.48 -1.40 -19.26
C GLY A 301 -16.78 -0.62 -19.06
N SER A 302 -17.91 -1.33 -19.12
CA SER A 302 -19.22 -0.75 -18.87
C SER A 302 -19.32 -0.32 -17.40
N GLU A 303 -19.34 1.00 -17.15
CA GLU A 303 -19.70 1.55 -15.83
C GLU A 303 -21.22 1.46 -15.70
N SER A 304 -21.70 0.52 -14.89
CA SER A 304 -23.13 0.42 -14.57
C SER A 304 -23.43 1.31 -13.37
N THR A 305 -24.23 2.36 -13.55
CA THR A 305 -24.65 3.27 -12.47
C THR A 305 -26.10 3.02 -12.12
N LEU A 306 -26.37 2.67 -10.86
CA LEU A 306 -27.72 2.57 -10.30
C LEU A 306 -28.00 3.83 -9.46
N GLN A 307 -29.14 4.48 -9.71
CA GLN A 307 -29.68 5.58 -8.90
C GLN A 307 -31.06 5.15 -8.39
N VAL A 308 -31.27 5.25 -7.07
CA VAL A 308 -32.57 5.01 -6.40
C VAL A 308 -33.11 6.32 -5.87
#